data_AF-A0A357KW68-F1
#
_entry.id   AF-A0A357KW68-F1
#
_cell.length_a   1.000
_cell.length_b   1.000
_cell.length_c   1.000
_cell.angle_alpha   90.00
_cell.angle_beta   90.00
_cell.angle_gamma   90.00
#
_symmetry.space_group_name_H-M   'P 1'
#
loop_
_entity.id
_entity.type
_entity.pdbx_description
1 polymer ?
#
loop_
_entity_poly.entity_id
_entity_poly.type
_entity_poly.pdbx_seq_one_letter_code
_entity_poly.pdbx_strand_id
1 'polypeptide(L)'
;MSETPPRRWLAVALLGVCAIGATGCLPSRVVIDLAPGDGRLVETVVLADAGAGGSGPKIALIDVTGLISHTPGGGLIAGRASAVDSLVARLAKAEQDPLVRAVVLRVNSPGGTVAASETVYHEVRRFRQATSKPVVVSMAEVAASGGYYLSLAADRIVAQPTTITGSIGVILQTVNFSQGMARLGIEARAVTSGPNKDLANPLTPAREGHYGILQGQVDEFYASFRALVLERRPALSPADAQWATDGRVMTGARAHEAGLVDELGGVRDAFASARRLAGVERARLVKYHAQGAEPRSPYSTTGPTVPPSAAGGTEINMIQLNLPEGLLPTAGFYYVWTPGIEGLPGR
;
A
#
# COMPACT_ATOMS: atom_id res chain seq x y z
N MET A 1 -31.85 -59.03 -7.78
CA MET A 1 -31.58 -57.79 -8.55
C MET A 1 -31.20 -56.73 -7.52
N SER A 2 -29.97 -56.63 -7.01
CA SER A 2 -28.69 -56.22 -7.65
C SER A 2 -28.86 -54.84 -8.31
N GLU A 3 -28.06 -53.79 -8.08
CA GLU A 3 -26.68 -53.65 -7.61
C GLU A 3 -26.46 -52.27 -6.97
N THR A 4 -25.59 -52.18 -5.97
CA THR A 4 -24.93 -50.94 -5.51
C THR A 4 -23.57 -50.82 -6.20
N PRO A 5 -23.13 -49.63 -6.67
CA PRO A 5 -21.85 -49.51 -7.35
C PRO A 5 -20.68 -49.58 -6.35
N PRO A 6 -19.50 -50.12 -6.76
CA PRO A 6 -18.46 -50.52 -5.82
C PRO A 6 -17.57 -49.35 -5.37
N ARG A 7 -17.28 -49.34 -4.06
CA ARG A 7 -16.35 -48.47 -3.29
C ARG A 7 -14.88 -48.45 -3.77
N ARG A 8 -14.58 -48.93 -4.99
CA ARG A 8 -13.20 -49.13 -5.48
C ARG A 8 -12.52 -47.88 -6.02
N TRP A 9 -13.26 -46.84 -6.40
CA TRP A 9 -12.68 -45.60 -6.94
C TRP A 9 -12.03 -44.70 -5.87
N LEU A 10 -12.56 -44.71 -4.65
CA LEU A 10 -12.01 -43.95 -3.52
C LEU A 10 -10.65 -44.49 -3.05
N ALA A 11 -10.44 -45.81 -3.14
CA ALA A 11 -9.16 -46.43 -2.78
C ALA A 11 -8.07 -46.15 -3.82
N VAL A 12 -8.42 -46.04 -5.11
CA VAL A 12 -7.46 -45.73 -6.19
C VAL A 12 -7.05 -44.25 -6.16
N ALA A 13 -7.98 -43.34 -5.81
CA ALA A 13 -7.65 -41.92 -5.64
C ALA A 13 -6.72 -41.66 -4.43
N LEU A 14 -6.92 -42.38 -3.33
CA LEU A 14 -6.08 -42.28 -2.13
C LEU A 14 -4.67 -42.89 -2.34
N LEU A 15 -4.55 -43.94 -3.16
CA LEU A 15 -3.24 -44.51 -3.51
C LEU A 15 -2.47 -43.68 -4.55
N GLY A 16 -3.16 -42.91 -5.39
CA GLY A 16 -2.52 -41.99 -6.34
C GLY A 16 -1.86 -40.78 -5.68
N VAL A 17 -2.41 -40.30 -4.55
CA VAL A 17 -1.83 -39.17 -3.78
C VAL A 17 -0.63 -39.61 -2.96
N CYS A 18 -0.58 -40.85 -2.48
CA CYS A 18 0.57 -41.37 -1.73
C CYS A 18 1.77 -41.76 -2.62
N ALA A 19 1.57 -42.03 -3.92
CA ALA A 19 2.63 -42.47 -4.83
C ALA A 19 3.51 -41.33 -5.38
N ILE A 20 3.16 -40.06 -5.17
CA ILE A 20 4.01 -38.91 -5.53
C ILE A 20 5.07 -38.62 -4.44
N GLY A 21 4.98 -39.29 -3.28
CA GLY A 21 5.89 -39.08 -2.13
C GLY A 21 7.20 -39.85 -2.18
N ALA A 22 7.48 -40.66 -3.20
CA ALA A 22 8.62 -41.55 -3.21
C ALA A 22 9.34 -41.57 -4.57
N THR A 23 10.04 -40.48 -4.90
CA THR A 23 11.30 -40.51 -5.68
C THR A 23 11.89 -39.11 -5.83
N GLY A 24 13.09 -38.92 -5.28
CA GLY A 24 14.14 -38.08 -5.89
C GLY A 24 14.06 -36.56 -5.77
N CYS A 25 14.88 -36.01 -4.85
CA CYS A 25 15.58 -34.72 -4.92
C CYS A 25 14.86 -33.52 -5.59
N LEU A 26 14.09 -32.77 -4.81
CA LEU A 26 13.71 -31.38 -5.14
C LEU A 26 14.14 -30.43 -4.00
N PRO A 27 14.94 -29.38 -4.26
CA PRO A 27 15.21 -28.34 -3.29
C PRO A 27 14.05 -27.35 -3.32
N SER A 28 12.89 -27.76 -2.81
CA SER A 28 11.77 -26.84 -2.65
C SER A 28 10.85 -27.39 -1.59
N ARG A 29 11.14 -27.01 -0.34
CA ARG A 29 10.10 -26.86 0.66
C ARG A 29 9.04 -25.93 0.07
N VAL A 30 8.02 -26.49 -0.55
CA VAL A 30 6.75 -25.79 -0.75
C VAL A 30 6.11 -25.79 0.62
N VAL A 31 6.39 -24.75 1.40
CA VAL A 31 5.62 -24.46 2.61
C VAL A 31 4.29 -23.93 2.10
N ILE A 32 3.31 -24.83 1.93
CA ILE A 32 1.91 -24.41 1.84
C ILE A 32 1.53 -24.10 3.29
N ASP A 33 1.71 -22.85 3.68
CA ASP A 33 1.25 -22.37 4.98
C ASP A 33 -0.28 -22.26 4.90
N LEU A 34 -0.96 -23.36 5.23
CA LEU A 34 -2.42 -23.43 5.35
C LEU A 34 -2.91 -22.84 6.67
N ALA A 35 -2.00 -22.36 7.53
CA ALA A 35 -2.32 -21.57 8.69
C ALA A 35 -2.05 -20.09 8.36
N PRO A 36 -2.95 -19.15 8.69
CA PRO A 36 -2.52 -17.79 8.90
C PRO A 36 -1.43 -17.88 9.97
N GLY A 37 -0.19 -17.53 9.64
CA GLY A 37 0.89 -17.47 10.64
C GLY A 37 0.38 -16.74 11.88
N ASP A 38 0.85 -17.13 13.06
CA ASP A 38 0.42 -16.67 14.38
C ASP A 38 0.56 -15.15 14.66
N GLY A 39 0.79 -14.34 13.62
CA GLY A 39 1.01 -12.91 13.69
C GLY A 39 2.39 -12.53 14.24
N ARG A 40 3.24 -13.50 14.61
CA ARG A 40 4.55 -13.19 15.17
C ARG A 40 5.50 -12.73 14.08
N LEU A 41 5.89 -11.47 14.18
CA LEU A 41 6.92 -10.88 13.35
C LEU A 41 8.31 -11.37 13.78
N VAL A 42 8.99 -12.03 12.84
CA VAL A 42 10.40 -12.44 12.92
C VAL A 42 11.29 -11.28 12.46
N GLU A 43 12.46 -11.17 13.07
CA GLU A 43 13.47 -10.16 12.73
C GLU A 43 14.62 -10.81 11.94
N THR A 44 14.98 -10.22 10.81
CA THR A 44 16.18 -10.58 10.03
C THR A 44 17.05 -9.36 9.76
N VAL A 45 18.37 -9.50 9.94
CA VAL A 45 19.36 -8.48 9.59
C VAL A 45 19.57 -8.49 8.08
N VAL A 46 19.32 -7.36 7.42
CA VAL A 46 19.46 -7.23 5.95
C VAL A 46 20.64 -6.38 5.52
N LEU A 47 21.20 -5.59 6.45
CA LEU A 47 22.42 -4.81 6.27
C LEU A 47 23.06 -4.61 7.65
N ALA A 48 24.38 -4.58 7.72
CA ALA A 48 25.10 -4.29 8.95
C ALA A 48 26.38 -3.51 8.65
N ASP A 49 26.70 -2.55 9.50
CA ASP A 49 28.02 -1.92 9.46
C ASP A 49 29.10 -2.90 9.92
N ALA A 50 30.32 -2.72 9.41
CA ALA A 50 31.48 -3.45 9.90
C ALA A 50 31.66 -3.21 11.42
N GLY A 51 31.68 -4.29 12.19
CA GLY A 51 31.78 -4.24 13.66
C GLY A 51 30.46 -4.01 14.40
N ALA A 52 29.31 -3.99 13.71
CA ALA A 52 28.00 -3.98 14.37
C ALA A 52 27.67 -5.36 14.97
N GLY A 53 28.01 -5.57 16.24
CA GLY A 53 27.75 -6.81 16.96
C GLY A 53 26.25 -7.15 17.13
N GLY A 54 25.95 -8.42 17.41
CA GLY A 54 24.57 -8.94 17.54
C GLY A 54 23.73 -8.32 18.68
N SER A 55 24.37 -7.69 19.66
CA SER A 55 23.74 -6.94 20.75
C SER A 55 23.74 -5.42 20.53
N GLY A 56 24.29 -4.93 19.42
CA GLY A 56 24.42 -3.51 19.13
C GLY A 56 23.12 -2.86 18.62
N PRO A 57 23.12 -1.51 18.48
CA PRO A 57 21.99 -0.74 17.99
C PRO A 57 21.40 -1.27 16.69
N LYS A 58 20.08 -1.15 16.56
CA LYS A 58 19.30 -1.54 15.39
C LYS A 58 18.56 -0.35 14.81
N ILE A 59 18.35 -0.38 13.50
CA ILE A 59 17.41 0.48 12.79
C ILE A 59 16.40 -0.43 12.11
N ALA A 60 15.12 -0.22 12.39
CA ALA A 60 14.06 -1.04 11.81
C ALA A 60 13.71 -0.52 10.42
N LEU A 61 13.76 -1.37 9.41
CA LEU A 61 13.32 -1.11 8.05
C LEU A 61 11.91 -1.68 7.85
N ILE A 62 10.94 -0.80 7.60
CA ILE A 62 9.53 -1.16 7.43
C ILE A 62 9.12 -0.77 6.01
N ASP A 63 8.65 -1.72 5.21
CA ASP A 63 8.15 -1.44 3.86
C ASP A 63 6.68 -0.97 3.91
N VAL A 64 6.38 0.09 3.18
CA VAL A 64 5.01 0.51 2.82
C VAL A 64 4.89 0.35 1.30
N THR A 65 4.34 -0.77 0.86
CA THR A 65 4.30 -1.15 -0.56
C THR A 65 2.87 -1.35 -1.05
N GLY A 66 2.56 -0.83 -2.24
CA GLY A 66 1.25 -0.97 -2.87
C GLY A 66 0.24 0.08 -2.40
N LEU A 67 -1.05 -0.21 -2.62
CA LEU A 67 -2.14 0.69 -2.27
C LEU A 67 -2.29 0.81 -0.74
N ILE A 68 -2.45 2.03 -0.24
CA ILE A 68 -2.69 2.30 1.17
C ILE A 68 -4.20 2.20 1.45
N SER A 69 -4.63 1.10 2.05
CA SER A 69 -6.04 0.85 2.38
C SER A 69 -6.18 0.13 3.72
N HIS A 70 -7.37 0.25 4.33
CA HIS A 70 -7.77 -0.55 5.48
C HIS A 70 -8.23 -1.97 5.09
N THR A 71 -8.52 -2.20 3.80
CA THR A 71 -8.90 -3.52 3.29
C THR A 71 -7.71 -4.47 3.35
N PRO A 72 -7.86 -5.66 3.97
CA PRO A 72 -6.93 -6.77 3.86
C PRO A 72 -6.64 -7.11 2.38
N GLY A 73 -5.40 -7.51 2.06
CA GLY A 73 -5.07 -7.99 0.72
C GLY A 73 -5.24 -9.51 0.60
N GLY A 74 -5.40 -10.04 -0.61
CA GLY A 74 -5.45 -11.50 -0.86
C GLY A 74 -6.86 -12.10 -0.78
N GLY A 75 -7.05 -13.24 -1.44
CA GLY A 75 -8.36 -13.90 -1.57
C GLY A 75 -8.82 -14.64 -0.31
N LEU A 76 -10.03 -15.21 -0.35
CA LEU A 76 -10.71 -15.93 0.74
C LEU A 76 -9.87 -17.01 1.45
N ILE A 77 -8.85 -17.54 0.80
CA ILE A 77 -8.01 -18.66 1.30
C ILE A 77 -6.67 -18.15 1.86
N ALA A 78 -6.27 -16.89 1.59
CA ALA A 78 -5.01 -16.31 2.04
C ALA A 78 -5.20 -14.83 2.39
N GLY A 79 -5.83 -14.57 3.53
CA GLY A 79 -5.99 -13.22 4.07
C GLY A 79 -4.63 -12.62 4.45
N ARG A 80 -4.33 -11.42 3.93
CA ARG A 80 -3.15 -10.62 4.29
C ARG A 80 -3.60 -9.42 5.10
N ALA A 81 -2.83 -9.05 6.12
CA ALA A 81 -3.02 -7.79 6.82
C ALA A 81 -3.09 -6.61 5.84
N SER A 82 -3.93 -5.63 6.14
CA SER A 82 -4.03 -4.40 5.37
C SER A 82 -2.72 -3.60 5.45
N ALA A 83 -2.51 -2.64 4.54
CA ALA A 83 -1.30 -1.81 4.57
C ALA A 83 -1.15 -1.07 5.91
N VAL A 84 -2.28 -0.62 6.48
CA VAL A 84 -2.36 0.08 7.77
C VAL A 84 -1.95 -0.86 8.91
N ASP A 85 -2.62 -2.01 9.04
CA ASP A 85 -2.37 -2.97 10.12
C ASP A 85 -0.92 -3.49 10.10
N SER A 86 -0.43 -3.82 8.90
CA SER A 86 0.94 -4.25 8.64
C SER A 86 1.99 -3.23 9.11
N LEU A 87 1.74 -1.94 8.91
CA LEU A 87 2.62 -0.86 9.39
C LEU A 87 2.54 -0.73 10.91
N VAL A 88 1.34 -0.64 11.47
CA VAL A 88 1.10 -0.44 12.90
C VAL A 88 1.73 -1.55 13.73
N ALA A 89 1.56 -2.81 13.33
CA ALA A 89 2.17 -3.96 14.00
C ALA A 89 3.71 -3.88 14.01
N ARG A 90 4.32 -3.41 12.92
CA ARG A 90 5.78 -3.26 12.81
C ARG A 90 6.31 -2.07 13.60
N LEU A 91 5.58 -0.96 13.64
CA LEU A 91 5.90 0.18 14.50
C LEU A 91 5.80 -0.21 15.98
N ALA A 92 4.76 -0.94 16.37
CA ALA A 92 4.61 -1.45 17.74
C ALA A 92 5.77 -2.37 18.15
N LYS A 93 6.23 -3.24 17.24
CA LYS A 93 7.42 -4.07 17.47
C LYS A 93 8.70 -3.21 17.60
N ALA A 94 8.89 -2.22 16.74
CA ALA A 94 10.01 -1.29 16.83
C ALA A 94 9.97 -0.44 18.12
N GLU A 95 8.78 -0.11 18.60
CA GLU A 95 8.54 0.68 19.81
C GLU A 95 9.02 -0.09 21.05
N GLN A 96 8.60 -1.36 21.16
CA GLN A 96 8.92 -2.27 22.29
C GLN A 96 10.38 -2.73 22.34
N ASP A 97 11.15 -2.55 21.26
CA ASP A 97 12.54 -2.99 21.19
C ASP A 97 13.51 -1.86 21.62
N PRO A 98 14.23 -2.01 22.76
CA PRO A 98 15.15 -0.98 23.26
C PRO A 98 16.43 -0.85 22.42
N LEU A 99 16.78 -1.85 21.62
CA LEU A 99 17.93 -1.78 20.72
C LEU A 99 17.58 -1.03 19.44
N VAL A 100 16.30 -0.88 19.09
CA VAL A 100 15.88 -0.07 17.93
C VAL A 100 16.02 1.41 18.29
N ARG A 101 16.92 2.09 17.58
CA ARG A 101 17.25 3.51 17.79
C ARG A 101 16.61 4.45 16.78
N ALA A 102 16.18 3.93 15.63
CA ALA A 102 15.49 4.68 14.58
C ALA A 102 14.67 3.73 13.69
N VAL A 103 13.79 4.30 12.88
CA VAL A 103 13.01 3.58 11.85
C VAL A 103 13.30 4.17 10.47
N VAL A 104 13.48 3.31 9.47
CA VAL A 104 13.44 3.67 8.05
C VAL A 104 12.14 3.13 7.46
N LEU A 105 11.28 4.03 6.96
CA LEU A 105 10.09 3.67 6.19
C LEU A 105 10.43 3.63 4.71
N ARG A 106 10.46 2.44 4.11
CA ARG A 106 10.70 2.30 2.67
C ARG A 106 9.37 2.32 1.92
N VAL A 107 9.11 3.41 1.23
CA VAL A 107 7.82 3.67 0.57
C VAL A 107 7.91 3.32 -0.90
N ASN A 108 7.11 2.37 -1.34
CA ASN A 108 6.85 2.06 -2.74
C ASN A 108 5.35 2.01 -3.01
N SER A 109 4.69 3.16 -3.04
CA SER A 109 3.23 3.29 -3.07
C SER A 109 2.78 4.40 -4.03
N PRO A 110 1.77 4.13 -4.88
CA PRO A 110 1.07 5.16 -5.63
C PRO A 110 0.13 6.00 -4.75
N GLY A 111 -0.01 5.66 -3.47
CA GLY A 111 -0.97 6.24 -2.55
C GLY A 111 -2.09 5.27 -2.19
N GLY A 112 -3.29 5.78 -1.91
CA GLY A 112 -4.41 4.97 -1.46
C GLY A 112 -5.62 5.79 -1.06
N THR A 113 -6.46 5.25 -0.18
CA THR A 113 -7.63 5.99 0.32
C THR A 113 -7.17 7.14 1.21
N VAL A 114 -7.93 8.24 1.21
CA VAL A 114 -7.66 9.43 2.05
C VAL A 114 -7.51 9.02 3.52
N ALA A 115 -8.53 8.34 4.05
CA ALA A 115 -8.55 7.93 5.46
C ALA A 115 -7.40 6.99 5.84
N ALA A 116 -7.02 6.02 5.00
CA ALA A 116 -5.91 5.12 5.33
C ALA A 116 -4.55 5.83 5.32
N SER A 117 -4.36 6.79 4.41
CA SER A 117 -3.15 7.61 4.35
C SER A 117 -3.01 8.50 5.59
N GLU A 118 -4.13 9.07 6.06
CA GLU A 118 -4.20 9.84 7.31
C GLU A 118 -3.92 8.97 8.54
N THR A 119 -4.54 7.80 8.66
CA THR A 119 -4.26 6.86 9.76
C THR A 119 -2.77 6.53 9.83
N VAL A 120 -2.15 6.21 8.70
CA VAL A 120 -0.71 5.90 8.63
C VAL A 120 0.14 7.11 9.02
N TYR A 121 -0.18 8.31 8.54
CA TYR A 121 0.50 9.54 8.96
C TYR A 121 0.44 9.72 10.49
N HIS A 122 -0.75 9.59 11.08
CA HIS A 122 -0.95 9.76 12.51
C HIS A 122 -0.24 8.69 13.35
N GLU A 123 -0.22 7.43 12.91
CA GLU A 123 0.49 6.37 13.64
C GLU A 123 2.02 6.54 13.61
N VAL A 124 2.58 7.02 12.50
CA VAL A 124 4.00 7.37 12.43
C VAL A 124 4.31 8.56 13.35
N ARG A 125 3.44 9.58 13.39
CA ARG A 125 3.58 10.72 14.31
C ARG A 125 3.48 10.29 15.77
N ARG A 126 2.51 9.44 16.12
CA ARG A 126 2.32 8.86 17.46
C ARG A 126 3.57 8.11 17.89
N PHE A 127 4.10 7.23 17.04
CA PHE A 127 5.33 6.48 17.32
C PHE A 127 6.51 7.42 17.63
N ARG A 128 6.71 8.47 16.82
CA ARG A 128 7.78 9.45 17.04
C ARG A 128 7.62 10.19 18.35
N GLN A 129 6.40 10.63 18.66
CA GLN A 129 6.10 11.35 19.91
C GLN A 129 6.28 10.46 21.15
N ALA A 130 5.82 9.21 21.08
CA ALA A 130 5.90 8.27 22.20
C ALA A 130 7.33 7.79 22.48
N THR A 131 8.15 7.62 21.44
CA THR A 131 9.47 6.98 21.58
C THR A 131 10.66 7.92 21.43
N SER A 132 10.46 9.10 20.85
CA SER A 132 11.54 9.99 20.38
C SER A 132 12.53 9.34 19.41
N LYS A 133 12.22 8.15 18.86
CA LYS A 133 13.03 7.46 17.85
C LYS A 133 12.83 8.16 16.50
N PRO A 134 13.91 8.61 15.82
CA PRO A 134 13.78 9.25 14.52
C PRO A 134 13.19 8.32 13.47
N VAL A 135 12.41 8.88 12.56
CA VAL A 135 11.85 8.18 11.39
C VAL A 135 12.39 8.84 10.13
N VAL A 136 13.01 8.05 9.26
CA VAL A 136 13.47 8.48 7.94
C VAL A 136 12.67 7.74 6.87
N VAL A 137 12.15 8.46 5.89
CA VAL A 137 11.54 7.85 4.71
C VAL A 137 12.60 7.62 3.65
N SER A 138 12.58 6.44 3.03
CA SER A 138 13.27 6.12 1.78
C SER A 138 12.23 5.87 0.71
N MET A 139 12.07 6.80 -0.21
CA MET A 139 11.21 6.61 -1.37
C MET A 139 11.91 5.69 -2.37
N ALA A 140 11.21 4.64 -2.79
CA ALA A 140 11.68 3.68 -3.79
C ALA A 140 11.24 4.13 -5.20
N GLU A 141 10.59 3.28 -5.97
CA GLU A 141 10.18 3.61 -7.35
C GLU A 141 9.08 4.68 -7.34
N VAL A 142 8.06 4.51 -6.48
CA VAL A 142 6.92 5.43 -6.40
C VAL A 142 6.64 5.79 -4.94
N ALA A 143 6.47 7.07 -4.64
CA ALA A 143 5.96 7.57 -3.35
C ALA A 143 5.08 8.78 -3.63
N ALA A 144 3.94 8.53 -4.28
CA ALA A 144 3.04 9.56 -4.80
C ALA A 144 1.77 9.65 -3.96
N SER A 145 1.15 10.83 -3.93
CA SER A 145 -0.13 11.12 -3.31
C SER A 145 -0.19 10.65 -1.85
N GLY A 146 -0.96 9.62 -1.48
CA GLY A 146 -0.99 9.09 -0.11
C GLY A 146 0.37 8.57 0.39
N GLY A 147 1.22 8.11 -0.52
CA GLY A 147 2.61 7.75 -0.23
C GLY A 147 3.48 8.97 0.10
N TYR A 148 3.22 10.12 -0.53
CA TYR A 148 3.85 11.38 -0.13
C TYR A 148 3.24 11.92 1.19
N TYR A 149 1.91 11.82 1.35
CA TYR A 149 1.18 12.22 2.55
C TYR A 149 1.78 11.62 3.82
N LEU A 150 1.93 10.30 3.87
CA LEU A 150 2.55 9.65 5.04
C LEU A 150 4.00 10.06 5.23
N SER A 151 4.71 10.36 4.15
CA SER A 151 6.13 10.68 4.21
C SER A 151 6.38 11.99 4.97
N LEU A 152 5.39 12.90 5.00
CA LEU A 152 5.41 14.15 5.76
C LEU A 152 5.44 13.94 7.29
N ALA A 153 5.16 12.72 7.77
CA ALA A 153 5.26 12.36 9.20
C ALA A 153 6.72 12.22 9.68
N ALA A 154 7.65 11.99 8.76
CA ALA A 154 9.06 11.68 9.04
C ALA A 154 9.87 12.90 9.48
N ASP A 155 11.06 12.63 10.04
CA ASP A 155 12.10 13.62 10.33
C ASP A 155 12.86 14.02 9.05
N ARG A 156 13.04 13.06 8.14
CA ARG A 156 13.79 13.22 6.90
C ARG A 156 13.19 12.35 5.80
N ILE A 157 13.12 12.87 4.58
CA ILE A 157 12.68 12.17 3.38
C ILE A 157 13.86 12.09 2.41
N VAL A 158 14.23 10.86 2.07
CA VAL A 158 15.26 10.54 1.08
C VAL A 158 14.58 9.93 -0.14
N ALA A 159 14.92 10.39 -1.35
CA ALA A 159 14.39 9.82 -2.59
C ALA A 159 15.48 9.58 -3.62
N GLN A 160 15.33 8.55 -4.46
CA GLN A 160 16.22 8.39 -5.59
C GLN A 160 15.95 9.51 -6.61
N PRO A 161 16.95 9.96 -7.39
CA PRO A 161 16.71 10.97 -8.43
C PRO A 161 15.58 10.58 -9.40
N THR A 162 15.41 9.29 -9.65
CA THR A 162 14.42 8.69 -10.55
C THR A 162 13.11 8.28 -9.88
N THR A 163 12.98 8.42 -8.56
CA THR A 163 11.71 8.16 -7.85
C THR A 163 10.59 9.01 -8.44
N ILE A 164 9.39 8.45 -8.59
CA ILE A 164 8.18 9.23 -8.91
C ILE A 164 7.46 9.60 -7.61
N THR A 165 7.32 10.89 -7.35
CA THR A 165 6.64 11.42 -6.16
C THR A 165 5.76 12.63 -6.53
N GLY A 166 5.31 13.40 -5.55
CA GLY A 166 4.30 14.44 -5.74
C GLY A 166 2.91 13.82 -5.81
N SER A 167 2.15 14.15 -6.85
CA SER A 167 0.72 13.81 -6.98
C SER A 167 -0.08 14.29 -5.77
N ILE A 168 0.26 15.49 -5.28
CA ILE A 168 -0.44 16.12 -4.16
C ILE A 168 -1.76 16.64 -4.71
N GLY A 169 -2.82 15.91 -4.41
CA GLY A 169 -4.15 16.12 -4.98
C GLY A 169 -5.09 15.01 -4.54
N VAL A 170 -6.37 15.17 -4.84
CA VAL A 170 -7.44 14.26 -4.44
C VAL A 170 -8.28 13.95 -5.65
N ILE A 171 -8.63 12.68 -5.82
CA ILE A 171 -9.55 12.26 -6.87
C ILE A 171 -10.72 11.48 -6.28
N LEU A 172 -11.90 11.73 -6.84
CA LEU A 172 -13.05 10.85 -6.77
C LEU A 172 -13.37 10.41 -8.20
N GLN A 173 -13.19 9.12 -8.48
CA GLN A 173 -13.53 8.58 -9.79
C GLN A 173 -14.99 8.14 -9.81
N THR A 174 -15.74 8.59 -10.82
CA THR A 174 -17.12 8.16 -11.05
C THR A 174 -17.27 7.72 -12.51
N VAL A 175 -18.12 6.72 -12.74
CA VAL A 175 -18.49 6.25 -14.08
C VAL A 175 -20.00 6.39 -14.24
N ASN A 176 -20.48 6.61 -15.47
CA ASN A 176 -21.91 6.67 -15.76
C ASN A 176 -22.27 5.73 -16.91
N PHE A 177 -23.06 4.71 -16.61
CA PHE A 177 -23.54 3.70 -17.56
C PHE A 177 -24.98 3.94 -18.02
N SER A 178 -25.65 4.99 -17.54
CA SER A 178 -27.08 5.23 -17.80
C SER A 178 -27.41 5.27 -19.29
N GLN A 179 -26.58 5.93 -20.11
CA GLN A 179 -26.78 5.98 -21.56
C GLN A 179 -26.59 4.62 -22.24
N GLY A 180 -25.61 3.83 -21.78
CA GLY A 180 -25.36 2.49 -22.31
C GLY A 180 -26.52 1.53 -22.00
N MET A 181 -27.02 1.56 -20.78
CA MET A 181 -28.19 0.77 -20.37
C MET A 181 -29.46 1.19 -21.08
N ALA A 182 -29.67 2.49 -21.28
CA ALA A 182 -30.83 3.00 -22.01
C ALA A 182 -30.88 2.46 -23.44
N ARG A 183 -29.73 2.33 -24.12
CA ARG A 183 -29.64 1.71 -25.45
C ARG A 183 -29.98 0.22 -25.46
N LEU A 184 -29.80 -0.46 -24.33
CA LEU A 184 -30.19 -1.87 -24.14
C LEU A 184 -31.65 -2.01 -23.68
N GLY A 185 -32.39 -0.91 -23.54
CA GLY A 185 -33.76 -0.91 -23.02
C GLY A 185 -33.85 -1.16 -21.52
N ILE A 186 -32.76 -0.98 -20.77
CA ILE A 186 -32.70 -1.19 -19.32
C ILE A 186 -32.83 0.18 -18.62
N GLU A 187 -33.83 0.30 -17.74
CA GLU A 187 -34.04 1.47 -16.91
C GLU A 187 -33.75 1.14 -15.44
N ALA A 188 -32.77 1.82 -14.85
CA ALA A 188 -32.47 1.69 -13.42
C ALA A 188 -33.25 2.75 -12.63
N ARG A 189 -33.94 2.32 -11.57
CA ARG A 189 -34.66 3.22 -10.65
C ARG A 189 -34.18 2.98 -9.22
N ALA A 190 -33.77 4.05 -8.54
CA ALA A 190 -33.42 4.01 -7.13
C ALA A 190 -34.59 4.56 -6.30
N VAL A 191 -35.02 3.81 -5.28
CA VAL A 191 -35.94 4.31 -4.25
C VAL A 191 -35.10 4.66 -3.04
N THR A 192 -35.02 5.94 -2.72
CA THR A 192 -34.09 6.47 -1.71
C THR A 192 -34.82 7.18 -0.59
N SER A 193 -34.25 7.14 0.62
CA SER A 193 -34.76 7.87 1.78
C SER A 193 -34.54 9.39 1.71
N GLY A 194 -33.73 9.88 0.78
CA GLY A 194 -33.48 11.32 0.59
C GLY A 194 -32.80 11.62 -0.75
N PRO A 195 -32.83 12.88 -1.21
CA PRO A 195 -32.47 13.27 -2.58
C PRO A 195 -31.00 13.04 -2.94
N ASN A 196 -30.11 12.92 -1.96
CA ASN A 196 -28.66 12.75 -2.16
C ASN A 196 -28.16 11.35 -1.75
N LYS A 197 -29.06 10.41 -1.43
CA LYS A 197 -28.67 9.10 -0.88
C LYS A 197 -27.96 8.21 -1.91
N ASP A 198 -28.17 8.47 -3.19
CA ASP A 198 -27.56 7.81 -4.34
C ASP A 198 -26.66 8.76 -5.14
N LEU A 199 -25.96 9.68 -4.45
CA LEU A 199 -24.88 10.46 -5.06
C LEU A 199 -23.88 9.54 -5.76
N ALA A 200 -23.38 9.99 -6.92
CA ALA A 200 -22.49 9.21 -7.80
C ALA A 200 -23.05 7.85 -8.25
N ASN A 201 -24.37 7.64 -8.26
CA ASN A 201 -24.97 6.44 -8.81
C ASN A 201 -24.60 6.28 -10.30
N PRO A 202 -23.91 5.19 -10.69
CA PRO A 202 -23.44 5.01 -12.06
C PRO A 202 -24.58 4.62 -13.01
N LEU A 203 -25.75 4.27 -12.48
CA LEU A 203 -26.87 3.73 -13.25
C LEU A 203 -27.89 4.78 -13.65
N THR A 204 -27.83 5.97 -13.06
CA THR A 204 -28.76 7.08 -13.34
C THR A 204 -28.02 8.28 -13.94
N PRO A 205 -28.69 9.14 -14.71
CA PRO A 205 -28.10 10.40 -15.14
C PRO A 205 -27.67 11.25 -13.95
N ALA A 206 -26.56 11.98 -14.09
CA ALA A 206 -26.15 12.94 -13.08
C ALA A 206 -27.25 14.01 -12.89
N ARG A 207 -27.64 14.27 -11.65
CA ARG A 207 -28.58 15.34 -11.32
C ARG A 207 -27.84 16.66 -11.14
N GLU A 208 -28.55 17.76 -11.33
CA GLU A 208 -28.03 19.09 -11.07
C GLU A 208 -27.52 19.19 -9.62
N GLY A 209 -26.35 19.80 -9.42
CA GLY A 209 -25.74 19.98 -8.09
C GLY A 209 -25.05 18.76 -7.47
N HIS A 210 -25.27 17.53 -7.98
CA HIS A 210 -24.61 16.32 -7.43
C HIS A 210 -23.08 16.42 -7.44
N TYR A 211 -22.50 16.85 -8.56
CA TYR A 211 -21.06 17.02 -8.66
C TYR A 211 -20.53 18.19 -7.82
N GLY A 212 -21.37 19.19 -7.50
CA GLY A 212 -20.98 20.27 -6.60
C GLY A 212 -20.75 19.77 -5.17
N ILE A 213 -21.57 18.84 -4.68
CA ILE A 213 -21.39 18.23 -3.35
C ILE A 213 -20.08 17.43 -3.32
N LEU A 214 -19.85 16.60 -4.34
CA LEU A 214 -18.65 15.77 -4.43
C LEU A 214 -17.39 16.62 -4.61
N GLN A 215 -17.46 17.69 -5.41
CA GLN A 215 -16.36 18.64 -5.59
C GLN A 215 -16.02 19.33 -4.27
N GLY A 216 -17.01 19.75 -3.49
CA GLY A 216 -16.76 20.34 -2.16
C GLY A 216 -15.98 19.41 -1.23
N GLN A 217 -16.26 18.10 -1.28
CA GLN A 217 -15.49 17.09 -0.53
C GLN A 217 -14.07 16.92 -1.06
N VAL A 218 -13.89 16.90 -2.38
CA VAL A 218 -12.54 16.90 -3.01
C VAL A 218 -11.74 18.12 -2.57
N ASP A 219 -12.36 19.30 -2.59
CA ASP A 219 -11.72 20.58 -2.24
C ASP A 219 -11.30 20.61 -0.77
N GLU A 220 -12.13 20.08 0.14
CA GLU A 220 -11.84 20.00 1.57
C GLU A 220 -10.63 19.09 1.86
N PHE A 221 -10.60 17.89 1.26
CA PHE A 221 -9.46 16.98 1.41
C PHE A 221 -8.19 17.53 0.76
N TYR A 222 -8.31 18.19 -0.40
CA TYR A 222 -7.19 18.84 -1.05
C TYR A 222 -6.62 19.99 -0.19
N ALA A 223 -7.48 20.83 0.38
CA ALA A 223 -7.08 21.92 1.25
C ALA A 223 -6.31 21.39 2.47
N SER A 224 -6.78 20.29 3.07
CA SER A 224 -6.12 19.63 4.21
C SER A 224 -4.74 19.08 3.83
N PHE A 225 -4.63 18.38 2.70
CA PHE A 225 -3.34 17.86 2.22
C PHE A 225 -2.37 18.99 1.90
N ARG A 226 -2.81 20.02 1.18
CA ARG A 226 -1.97 21.18 0.86
C ARG A 226 -1.50 21.91 2.12
N ALA A 227 -2.38 22.09 3.11
CA ALA A 227 -2.01 22.71 4.38
C ALA A 227 -0.92 21.91 5.10
N LEU A 228 -1.06 20.58 5.15
CA LEU A 228 -0.05 19.71 5.74
C LEU A 228 1.30 19.80 5.00
N VAL A 229 1.31 19.84 3.67
CA VAL A 229 2.55 20.01 2.90
C VAL A 229 3.25 21.31 3.29
N LEU A 230 2.52 22.43 3.34
CA LEU A 230 3.07 23.73 3.72
C LEU A 230 3.59 23.76 5.16
N GLU A 231 2.87 23.12 6.10
CA GLU A 231 3.30 23.00 7.50
C GLU A 231 4.61 22.22 7.62
N ARG A 232 4.72 21.10 6.90
CA ARG A 232 5.84 20.17 7.02
C ARG A 232 7.03 20.54 6.12
N ARG A 233 6.80 21.41 5.11
CA ARG A 233 7.80 21.95 4.17
C ARG A 233 7.78 23.49 4.15
N PRO A 234 8.10 24.15 5.29
CA PRO A 234 7.99 25.62 5.41
C PRO A 234 8.98 26.40 4.54
N ALA A 235 10.00 25.72 3.99
CA ALA A 235 10.98 26.33 3.09
C ALA A 235 10.48 26.46 1.63
N LEU A 236 9.29 25.92 1.31
CA LEU A 236 8.70 26.06 -0.02
C LEU A 236 8.39 27.52 -0.34
N SER A 237 8.83 27.99 -1.51
CA SER A 237 8.37 29.27 -2.04
C SER A 237 6.87 29.18 -2.39
N PRO A 238 6.12 30.30 -2.41
CA PRO A 238 4.72 30.29 -2.85
C PRO A 238 4.54 29.71 -4.26
N ALA A 239 5.49 29.96 -5.17
CA ALA A 239 5.47 29.44 -6.53
C ALA A 239 5.70 27.92 -6.56
N ASP A 240 6.70 27.43 -5.81
CA ASP A 240 6.97 25.99 -5.72
C ASP A 240 5.84 25.24 -5.02
N ALA A 241 5.23 25.85 -4.00
CA ALA A 241 4.04 25.29 -3.36
C ALA A 241 2.87 25.15 -4.34
N GLN A 242 2.59 26.18 -5.14
CA GLN A 242 1.52 26.11 -6.14
C GLN A 242 1.83 25.05 -7.22
N TRP A 243 3.08 25.02 -7.70
CA TRP A 243 3.53 24.06 -8.70
C TRP A 243 3.52 22.62 -8.19
N ALA A 244 3.88 22.40 -6.92
CA ALA A 244 3.94 21.08 -6.30
C ALA A 244 2.56 20.49 -5.99
N THR A 245 1.56 21.34 -5.72
CA THR A 245 0.25 20.89 -5.22
C THR A 245 -0.86 20.87 -6.27
N ASP A 246 -0.57 20.98 -7.56
CA ASP A 246 -1.60 20.94 -8.60
C ASP A 246 -1.96 19.53 -9.09
N GLY A 247 -1.56 18.49 -8.34
CA GLY A 247 -1.82 17.09 -8.67
C GLY A 247 -0.79 16.44 -9.60
N ARG A 248 0.19 17.16 -10.14
CA ARG A 248 1.23 16.56 -11.00
C ARG A 248 2.15 15.61 -10.24
N VAL A 249 2.69 14.62 -10.95
CA VAL A 249 3.86 13.86 -10.50
C VAL A 249 5.16 14.56 -10.88
N MET A 250 6.23 14.21 -10.17
CA MET A 250 7.57 14.70 -10.45
C MET A 250 8.63 13.67 -10.06
N THR A 251 9.83 13.83 -10.59
CA THR A 251 10.99 13.01 -10.22
C THR A 251 11.50 13.39 -8.83
N GLY A 252 12.21 12.47 -8.17
CA GLY A 252 12.83 12.74 -6.86
C GLY A 252 13.87 13.85 -6.93
N ALA A 253 14.60 13.97 -8.06
CA ALA A 253 15.49 15.10 -8.31
C ALA A 253 14.75 16.43 -8.28
N ARG A 254 13.64 16.54 -9.00
CA ARG A 254 12.83 17.76 -9.05
C ARG A 254 12.14 18.04 -7.71
N ALA A 255 11.69 17.01 -7.01
CA ALA A 255 11.10 17.14 -5.67
C ALA A 255 12.14 17.65 -4.65
N HIS A 256 13.40 17.23 -4.76
CA HIS A 256 14.48 17.74 -3.92
C HIS A 256 14.80 19.20 -4.25
N GLU A 257 14.90 19.57 -5.53
CA GLU A 257 15.09 20.98 -5.94
C GLU A 257 13.97 21.89 -5.40
N ALA A 258 12.72 21.41 -5.41
CA ALA A 258 11.58 22.13 -4.88
C ALA A 258 11.50 22.12 -3.34
N GLY A 259 12.34 21.34 -2.63
CA GLY A 259 12.31 21.24 -1.17
C GLY A 259 11.21 20.32 -0.59
N LEU A 260 10.61 19.47 -1.43
CA LEU A 260 9.66 18.42 -1.00
C LEU A 260 10.37 17.18 -0.43
N VAL A 261 11.60 16.93 -0.91
CA VAL A 261 12.50 15.85 -0.49
C VAL A 261 13.75 16.48 0.11
N ASP A 262 14.27 15.88 1.19
CA ASP A 262 15.37 16.47 1.95
C ASP A 262 16.76 16.04 1.47
N GLU A 263 16.90 14.80 0.95
CA GLU A 263 18.16 14.25 0.43
C GLU A 263 17.89 13.36 -0.79
N LEU A 264 18.86 13.34 -1.72
CA LEU A 264 18.88 12.37 -2.81
C LEU A 264 19.67 11.12 -2.41
N GLY A 265 19.06 9.95 -2.58
CA GLY A 265 19.67 8.67 -2.20
C GLY A 265 18.69 7.51 -2.19
N GLY A 266 19.18 6.33 -1.83
CA GLY A 266 18.38 5.12 -1.67
C GLY A 266 18.28 4.68 -0.21
N VAL A 267 17.92 3.40 -0.02
CA VAL A 267 17.75 2.80 1.32
C VAL A 267 19.03 2.82 2.16
N ARG A 268 20.20 2.77 1.53
CA ARG A 268 21.51 2.86 2.23
C ARG A 268 21.76 4.26 2.77
N ASP A 269 21.40 5.29 2.00
CA ASP A 269 21.52 6.70 2.41
C ASP A 269 20.50 7.03 3.50
N ALA A 270 19.27 6.52 3.38
CA ALA A 270 18.26 6.61 4.44
C ALA A 270 18.72 5.93 5.74
N PHE A 271 19.35 4.76 5.64
CA PHE A 271 19.95 4.09 6.81
C PHE A 271 21.09 4.91 7.43
N ALA A 272 21.95 5.54 6.63
CA ALA A 272 22.96 6.45 7.12
C ALA A 272 22.35 7.70 7.79
N SER A 273 21.32 8.29 7.19
CA SER A 273 20.58 9.42 7.78
C SER A 273 19.93 9.05 9.10
N ALA A 274 19.29 7.88 9.18
CA ALA A 274 18.69 7.37 10.40
C ALA A 274 19.71 7.16 11.52
N ARG A 275 20.92 6.66 11.21
CA ARG A 275 22.03 6.56 12.17
C ARG A 275 22.48 7.92 12.69
N ARG A 276 22.66 8.90 11.79
CA ARG A 276 23.05 10.28 12.15
C ARG A 276 22.02 10.89 13.11
N LEU A 277 20.73 10.81 12.77
CA LEU A 277 19.65 11.36 13.60
C LEU A 277 19.54 10.64 14.95
N ALA A 278 19.80 9.34 15.00
CA ALA A 278 19.77 8.56 16.24
C ALA A 278 21.03 8.67 17.09
N GLY A 279 22.08 9.36 16.60
CA GLY A 279 23.35 9.52 17.30
C GLY A 279 24.12 8.21 17.49
N VAL A 280 24.05 7.28 16.53
CA VAL A 280 24.75 5.98 16.61
C VAL A 280 25.77 5.84 15.48
N GLU A 281 26.99 5.39 15.83
CA GLU A 281 28.08 5.22 14.86
C GLU A 281 27.86 3.97 13.98
N ARG A 282 27.50 2.86 14.62
CA ARG A 282 27.28 1.56 13.97
C ARG A 282 25.91 1.02 14.32
N ALA A 283 25.22 0.48 13.33
CA ALA A 283 23.94 -0.19 13.54
C ALA A 283 23.75 -1.38 12.59
N ARG A 284 22.74 -2.18 12.89
CA ARG A 284 22.20 -3.19 11.98
C ARG A 284 20.86 -2.72 11.46
N LEU A 285 20.64 -2.88 10.16
CA LEU A 285 19.34 -2.67 9.54
C LEU A 285 18.56 -3.99 9.60
N VAL A 286 17.43 -3.97 10.28
CA VAL A 286 16.61 -5.16 10.51
C VAL A 286 15.24 -5.02 9.88
N LYS A 287 14.70 -6.11 9.34
CA LYS A 287 13.33 -6.15 8.79
C LYS A 287 12.46 -7.07 9.61
N TYR A 288 11.19 -6.70 9.73
CA TYR A 288 10.16 -7.51 10.36
C TYR A 288 9.30 -8.20 9.30
N HIS A 289 9.18 -9.51 9.37
CA HIS A 289 8.42 -10.30 8.41
C HIS A 289 7.70 -11.47 9.09
N ALA A 290 6.67 -11.97 8.42
CA ALA A 290 6.03 -13.22 8.83
C ALA A 290 7.01 -14.40 8.64
N GLN A 291 6.81 -15.47 9.41
CA GLN A 291 7.60 -16.69 9.26
C GLN A 291 7.48 -17.23 7.82
N GLY A 292 8.58 -17.72 7.25
CA GLY A 292 8.63 -18.23 5.87
C GLY A 292 8.88 -17.17 4.78
N ALA A 293 8.76 -15.87 5.08
CA ALA A 293 9.01 -14.77 4.15
C ALA A 293 10.36 -14.05 4.40
N GLU A 294 11.43 -14.82 4.57
CA GLU A 294 12.73 -14.27 5.00
C GLU A 294 13.34 -13.33 3.93
N PRO A 295 13.58 -12.04 4.26
CA PRO A 295 14.16 -11.09 3.32
C PRO A 295 15.66 -11.35 3.15
N ARG A 296 16.10 -11.45 1.90
CA ARG A 296 17.53 -11.67 1.55
C ARG A 296 18.32 -10.37 1.44
N SER A 297 17.63 -9.25 1.27
CA SER A 297 18.24 -7.93 1.08
C SER A 297 17.32 -6.82 1.60
N PRO A 298 17.82 -5.58 1.74
CA PRO A 298 16.98 -4.44 2.08
C PRO A 298 15.84 -4.21 1.08
N TYR A 299 16.02 -4.66 -0.17
CA TYR A 299 15.07 -4.49 -1.27
C TYR A 299 13.97 -5.56 -1.31
N SER A 300 14.14 -6.69 -0.59
CA SER A 300 13.15 -7.76 -0.55
C SER A 300 11.89 -7.30 0.18
N THR A 301 10.73 -7.33 -0.46
CA THR A 301 9.45 -6.95 0.16
C THR A 301 9.04 -8.00 1.19
N THR A 302 8.68 -7.58 2.40
CA THR A 302 8.29 -8.49 3.51
C THR A 302 6.83 -8.91 3.48
N GLY A 303 6.17 -8.87 2.31
CA GLY A 303 4.81 -9.36 2.09
C GLY A 303 4.84 -10.66 1.27
N PRO A 304 3.86 -11.56 1.41
CA PRO A 304 3.84 -12.80 0.63
C PRO A 304 3.83 -12.46 -0.87
N THR A 305 4.85 -12.92 -1.58
CA THR A 305 4.91 -12.95 -3.03
C THR A 305 3.95 -14.05 -3.50
N VAL A 306 2.86 -13.67 -4.16
CA VAL A 306 1.97 -14.65 -4.80
C VAL A 306 2.23 -14.57 -6.31
N PRO A 307 2.45 -15.70 -7.01
CA PRO A 307 2.45 -15.73 -8.46
C PRO A 307 1.07 -15.28 -8.99
N PRO A 308 1.00 -14.60 -10.14
CA PRO A 308 -0.22 -13.97 -10.66
C PRO A 308 -1.44 -14.90 -10.85
N SER A 309 -1.30 -16.21 -10.69
CA SER A 309 -2.33 -17.21 -11.00
C SER A 309 -3.23 -17.64 -9.83
N ALA A 310 -3.06 -17.12 -8.61
CA ALA A 310 -3.84 -17.57 -7.44
C ALA A 310 -4.99 -16.61 -7.04
N ALA A 311 -5.28 -15.57 -7.83
CA ALA A 311 -6.42 -14.67 -7.64
C ALA A 311 -7.73 -15.26 -8.22
N GLY A 312 -8.04 -16.51 -7.87
CA GLY A 312 -9.29 -17.16 -8.27
C GLY A 312 -10.18 -17.38 -7.05
N GLY A 313 -11.28 -16.64 -6.95
CA GLY A 313 -12.20 -16.80 -5.82
C GLY A 313 -13.46 -15.94 -5.86
N THR A 314 -14.35 -16.26 -6.81
CA THR A 314 -15.83 -16.24 -6.75
C THR A 314 -16.53 -15.13 -5.96
N GLU A 315 -17.13 -14.17 -6.67
CA GLU A 315 -18.26 -13.36 -6.17
C GLU A 315 -19.58 -13.78 -6.85
N ILE A 316 -20.64 -13.93 -6.05
CA ILE A 316 -22.02 -13.94 -6.57
C ILE A 316 -22.40 -12.49 -6.85
N ASN A 317 -22.13 -12.04 -8.07
CA ASN A 317 -22.67 -10.79 -8.62
C ASN A 317 -23.82 -11.14 -9.58
N MET A 318 -25.05 -10.65 -9.30
CA MET A 318 -26.21 -10.82 -10.20
C MET A 318 -26.06 -10.07 -11.54
N ILE A 319 -24.95 -9.37 -11.74
CA ILE A 319 -24.44 -8.97 -13.05
C ILE A 319 -22.96 -9.35 -13.07
N GLN A 320 -22.62 -10.47 -13.71
CA GLN A 320 -21.22 -10.87 -13.93
C GLN A 320 -20.58 -9.98 -14.99
N LEU A 321 -20.12 -8.81 -14.56
CA LEU A 321 -18.96 -8.18 -15.18
C LEU A 321 -17.75 -8.75 -14.45
N ASN A 322 -17.15 -9.82 -14.99
CA ASN A 322 -15.81 -10.27 -14.59
C ASN A 322 -14.79 -9.21 -15.03
N LEU A 323 -14.79 -8.07 -14.36
CA LEU A 323 -13.71 -7.10 -14.44
C LEU A 323 -12.60 -7.61 -13.53
N PRO A 324 -11.35 -7.67 -14.00
CA PRO A 324 -10.23 -8.04 -13.14
C PRO A 324 -10.21 -7.14 -11.90
N GLU A 325 -9.97 -7.70 -10.71
CA GLU A 325 -9.68 -6.90 -9.52
C GLU A 325 -8.61 -5.86 -9.88
N GLY A 326 -8.92 -4.58 -9.64
CA GLY A 326 -8.05 -3.44 -9.96
C GLY A 326 -8.48 -2.59 -11.15
N LEU A 327 -9.52 -2.97 -11.93
CA LEU A 327 -9.98 -2.13 -13.04
C LEU A 327 -10.81 -0.91 -12.60
N LEU A 328 -11.42 -0.96 -11.41
CA LEU A 328 -12.15 0.15 -10.81
C LEU A 328 -11.80 0.23 -9.32
N PRO A 329 -11.26 1.36 -8.81
CA PRO A 329 -11.19 1.54 -7.37
C PRO A 329 -12.60 1.47 -6.77
N THR A 330 -12.72 0.92 -5.56
CA THR A 330 -13.99 0.96 -4.82
C THR A 330 -14.45 2.42 -4.68
N ALA A 331 -15.76 2.67 -4.63
CA ALA A 331 -16.25 4.05 -4.51
C ALA A 331 -15.65 4.72 -3.26
N GLY A 332 -14.94 5.84 -3.43
CA GLY A 332 -14.24 6.52 -2.35
C GLY A 332 -13.34 7.66 -2.80
N PHE A 333 -12.82 8.41 -1.83
CA PHE A 333 -11.85 9.48 -2.07
C PHE A 333 -10.43 8.92 -1.94
N TYR A 334 -9.58 9.30 -2.90
CA TYR A 334 -8.25 8.76 -3.01
C TYR A 334 -7.20 9.86 -3.08
N TYR A 335 -6.15 9.66 -2.30
CA TYR A 335 -4.83 10.20 -2.58
C TYR A 335 -4.07 9.15 -3.37
N VAL A 336 -4.33 9.01 -4.67
CA VAL A 336 -3.65 8.01 -5.51
C VAL A 336 -3.18 8.61 -6.83
N TRP A 337 -2.00 8.19 -7.27
CA TRP A 337 -1.55 8.38 -8.65
C TRP A 337 -1.78 7.10 -9.45
N THR A 338 -2.56 7.20 -10.52
CA THR A 338 -2.69 6.16 -11.53
C THR A 338 -2.37 6.75 -12.90
N PRO A 339 -1.43 6.19 -13.67
CA PRO A 339 -1.25 6.60 -15.06
C PRO A 339 -2.55 6.31 -15.82
N GLY A 340 -3.06 7.30 -16.56
CA GLY A 340 -4.32 7.17 -17.28
C GLY A 340 -4.28 6.03 -18.31
N ILE A 341 -5.34 5.24 -18.38
CA ILE A 341 -5.58 4.32 -19.50
C ILE A 341 -6.32 5.12 -20.56
N GLU A 342 -5.58 5.77 -21.45
CA GLU A 342 -6.16 6.44 -22.61
C GLU A 342 -6.41 5.39 -23.70
N GLY A 343 -7.67 5.03 -23.94
CA GLY A 343 -7.99 4.09 -25.02
C GLY A 343 -9.37 3.46 -25.00
N LEU A 344 -10.39 4.19 -25.43
CA LEU A 344 -11.30 3.70 -26.47
C LEU A 344 -11.63 4.87 -27.41
N PRO A 345 -11.18 4.87 -28.67
CA PRO A 345 -11.57 5.90 -29.62
C PRO A 345 -13.09 5.89 -29.82
N GLY A 346 -13.70 7.05 -29.63
CA GLY A 346 -15.10 7.27 -29.97
C GLY A 346 -15.35 6.92 -31.44
N ARG A 347 -16.40 6.12 -31.68
CA ARG A 347 -17.13 6.07 -32.94
C ARG A 347 -18.53 6.61 -32.68
#